data_AF-R6XG10-F1
#
_entry.id   AF-R6XG10-F1
#
_cell.length_a   1.000
_cell.length_b   1.000
_cell.length_c   1.000
_cell.angle_alpha   90.00
_cell.angle_beta   90.00
_cell.angle_gamma   90.00
#
_symmetry.space_group_name_H-M   'P 1'
#
loop_
_entity.id
_entity.type
_entity.pdbx_description
1 polymer ?
#
loop_
_entity_poly.entity_id
_entity_poly.type
_entity_poly.pdbx_seq_one_letter_code
_entity_poly.pdbx_strand_id
1 'polypeptide(L)'
;MTEEELKTFDFTSVNIADLLPQRKPFVMISSLLSCSYERTVARFLIQEDNVFVEDGRLVPEGLVENIAQTCAARIGFINKYILHKPVSVGYVCALKDFKVQKTPVVGETIETEINLKGEFGTMLMVDAIVKSDGNMLAEGSMVIALDESRPVGGHKAVVKVADNIISPLGTTTEENYAAVKAGKSALRLYESSKNLPEPFFASLIDEDSLADEYAGIDSSARIDEYAGLDGLTRFEKRIILSVSKALKGTGIDPSSEDVLFVVSSTKGNVELLDNEAEPCGGDPAERERLGNSAEKIARFFGNRNTPNVVSNACISGLCAQITAMRELQAGRFGTVIVTGSDVQSRFIISGFQSFKALSQEACRPFDAQRKGLNLGEAAATIIFRYKTPAPDDWVLLRGAIRNDANHISGPSRTGEGSFRAIKVVLGDVEPEELALVSVHGTSTAYNDEMESIALTRAGLQNVPVNSLKGYFGHTMGAAGILETILSMASVDDGTVLGTRGYSECGVSCPLDISPEPRKTTKRAFAKLLSGFGGCNAAGIFVKGDSILKGGGR
;
A
#
# COMPACT_ATOMS: atom_id res chain seq x y z
N MET A 1 23.54 -24.66 -12.35
CA MET A 1 24.59 -25.64 -12.05
C MET A 1 24.34 -26.91 -12.86
N THR A 2 25.38 -27.49 -13.45
CA THR A 2 25.34 -28.79 -14.15
C THR A 2 25.37 -29.95 -13.13
N GLU A 3 25.06 -31.18 -13.55
CA GLU A 3 25.17 -32.36 -12.67
C GLU A 3 26.60 -32.59 -12.17
N GLU A 4 27.59 -32.27 -12.99
CA GLU A 4 29.01 -32.47 -12.67
C GLU A 4 29.50 -31.45 -11.62
N GLU A 5 28.97 -30.22 -11.69
CA GLU A 5 29.16 -29.20 -10.65
C GLU A 5 28.50 -29.61 -9.33
N LEU A 6 27.29 -30.19 -9.36
CA LEU A 6 26.61 -30.66 -8.14
C LEU A 6 27.35 -31.82 -7.46
N LYS A 7 28.00 -32.71 -8.22
CA LYS A 7 28.80 -33.81 -7.65
C LYS A 7 30.05 -33.33 -6.90
N THR A 8 30.57 -32.17 -7.28
CA THR A 8 31.79 -31.57 -6.70
C THR A 8 31.50 -30.40 -5.74
N PHE A 9 30.22 -30.06 -5.56
CA PHE A 9 29.79 -28.98 -4.68
C PHE A 9 30.01 -29.33 -3.21
N ASP A 10 30.60 -28.41 -2.45
CA ASP A 10 30.79 -28.56 -1.01
C ASP A 10 29.49 -28.24 -0.25
N PHE A 11 28.69 -29.27 0.01
CA PHE A 11 27.44 -29.12 0.76
C PHE A 11 27.66 -28.74 2.23
N THR A 12 28.88 -28.88 2.78
CA THR A 12 29.17 -28.49 4.17
C THR A 12 29.19 -26.97 4.36
N SER A 13 29.37 -26.20 3.28
CA SER A 13 29.31 -24.73 3.30
C SER A 13 27.88 -24.17 3.28
N VAL A 14 26.86 -25.03 3.18
CA VAL A 14 25.46 -24.61 3.06
C VAL A 14 24.88 -24.29 4.44
N ASN A 15 24.46 -23.04 4.64
CA ASN A 15 23.74 -22.65 5.83
C ASN A 15 22.25 -23.00 5.70
N ILE A 16 21.78 -23.97 6.49
CA ILE A 16 20.38 -24.43 6.49
C ILE A 16 19.38 -23.31 6.81
N ALA A 17 19.76 -22.34 7.65
CA ALA A 17 18.89 -21.21 7.99
C ALA A 17 18.51 -20.35 6.77
N ASP A 18 19.29 -20.44 5.69
CA ASP A 18 19.02 -19.75 4.45
C ASP A 18 18.13 -20.54 3.48
N LEU A 19 17.93 -21.83 3.74
CA LEU A 19 17.14 -22.73 2.89
C LEU A 19 15.73 -22.97 3.43
N LEU A 20 15.51 -22.70 4.71
CA LEU A 20 14.25 -22.98 5.40
C LEU A 20 13.67 -21.71 6.04
N PRO A 21 12.34 -21.49 5.97
CA PRO A 21 11.68 -20.45 6.76
C PRO A 21 11.65 -20.75 8.26
N GLN A 22 11.66 -22.03 8.65
CA GLN A 22 11.58 -22.45 10.04
C GLN A 22 12.79 -21.97 10.85
N ARG A 23 12.57 -21.72 12.15
CA ARG A 23 13.59 -21.35 13.13
C ARG A 23 13.51 -22.32 14.31
N LYS A 24 14.60 -22.47 15.06
CA LYS A 24 14.60 -23.29 16.29
C LYS A 24 13.44 -22.84 17.20
N PRO A 25 12.71 -23.76 17.85
CA PRO A 25 12.96 -25.22 17.96
C PRO A 25 12.36 -26.08 16.83
N PHE A 26 11.80 -25.49 15.78
CA PHE A 26 11.08 -26.21 14.70
C PHE A 26 11.97 -26.72 13.57
N VAL A 27 13.29 -26.53 13.64
CA VAL A 27 14.20 -26.96 12.57
C VAL A 27 14.47 -28.47 12.71
N MET A 28 14.16 -29.20 11.65
CA MET A 28 14.28 -30.66 11.55
C MET A 28 15.44 -31.11 10.66
N ILE A 29 16.37 -30.21 10.31
CA ILE A 29 17.57 -30.51 9.51
C ILE A 29 18.77 -29.78 10.09
N SER A 30 19.87 -30.52 10.26
CA SER A 30 21.16 -29.99 10.69
C SER A 30 22.07 -29.64 9.51
N SER A 31 22.05 -30.43 8.45
CA SER A 31 22.88 -30.20 7.25
C SER A 31 22.31 -30.87 6.00
N LEU A 32 22.61 -30.30 4.84
CA LEU A 32 22.35 -30.92 3.54
C LEU A 32 23.58 -31.75 3.17
N LEU A 33 23.41 -33.02 2.83
CA LEU A 33 24.53 -33.91 2.48
C LEU A 33 24.74 -34.00 0.97
N SER A 34 23.65 -34.00 0.20
CA SER A 34 23.70 -33.96 -1.27
C SER A 34 22.38 -33.47 -1.86
N CYS A 35 22.43 -32.83 -3.03
CA CYS A 35 21.26 -32.45 -3.81
C CYS A 35 21.56 -32.60 -5.31
N SER A 36 20.81 -33.44 -6.00
CA SER A 36 20.79 -33.59 -7.46
C SER A 36 19.41 -33.24 -8.04
N TYR A 37 19.21 -33.42 -9.34
CA TYR A 37 17.91 -33.21 -9.97
C TYR A 37 16.85 -34.18 -9.45
N GLU A 38 17.24 -35.42 -9.16
CA GLU A 38 16.30 -36.50 -8.78
C GLU A 38 16.36 -36.86 -7.30
N ARG A 39 17.46 -36.57 -6.59
CA ARG A 39 17.71 -37.09 -5.24
C ARG A 39 18.25 -36.01 -4.31
N THR A 40 17.81 -36.00 -3.06
CA THR A 40 18.35 -35.11 -2.02
C THR A 40 18.48 -35.87 -0.72
N VAL A 41 19.60 -35.66 -0.01
CA VAL A 41 19.85 -36.28 1.29
C VAL A 41 20.17 -35.19 2.31
N ALA A 42 19.46 -35.19 3.42
CA ALA A 42 19.69 -34.30 4.55
C ALA A 42 19.94 -35.10 5.83
N ARG A 43 20.59 -34.46 6.80
CA ARG A 43 20.92 -35.04 8.11
C ARG A 43 20.30 -34.21 9.21
N PHE A 44 19.84 -34.87 10.26
CA PHE A 44 19.29 -34.23 11.46
C PHE A 44 19.80 -34.89 12.74
N LEU A 45 20.39 -34.09 13.63
CA LEU A 45 20.71 -34.48 14.99
C LEU A 45 19.53 -34.14 15.90
N ILE A 46 18.97 -35.15 16.57
CA ILE A 46 17.78 -34.97 17.41
C ILE A 46 18.20 -34.31 18.72
N GLN A 47 17.69 -33.10 18.95
CA GLN A 47 17.97 -32.31 20.14
C GLN A 47 16.81 -32.42 21.13
N GLU A 48 17.13 -32.35 22.42
CA GLU A 48 16.13 -32.44 23.51
C GLU A 48 15.12 -31.28 23.48
N ASP A 49 15.52 -30.11 22.98
CA ASP A 49 14.69 -28.91 22.88
C ASP A 49 13.81 -28.88 21.62
N ASN A 50 13.81 -29.94 20.80
CA ASN A 50 12.98 -30.00 19.60
C ASN A 50 11.51 -30.24 19.94
N VAL A 51 10.61 -29.51 19.28
CA VAL A 51 9.16 -29.54 19.58
C VAL A 51 8.50 -30.90 19.36
N PHE A 52 9.10 -31.78 18.53
CA PHE A 52 8.59 -33.12 18.25
C PHE A 52 9.27 -34.19 19.12
N VAL A 53 10.00 -33.80 20.17
CA VAL A 53 10.57 -34.74 21.13
C VAL A 53 9.65 -34.87 22.33
N GLU A 54 9.18 -36.09 22.57
CA GLU A 54 8.39 -36.48 23.74
C GLU A 54 9.09 -37.66 24.43
N ASP A 55 9.22 -37.60 25.76
CA ASP A 55 9.89 -38.63 26.57
C ASP A 55 11.28 -39.05 26.02
N GLY A 56 12.04 -38.07 25.51
CA GLY A 56 13.38 -38.29 24.96
C GLY A 56 13.40 -38.99 23.59
N ARG A 57 12.28 -39.05 22.88
CA ARG A 57 12.15 -39.66 21.54
C ARG A 57 11.48 -38.73 20.56
N LEU A 58 11.91 -38.79 19.31
CA LEU A 58 11.22 -38.09 18.23
C LEU A 58 9.91 -38.81 17.90
N VAL A 59 8.77 -38.13 18.01
CA VAL A 59 7.47 -38.73 17.66
C VAL A 59 7.34 -38.97 16.15
N PRO A 60 6.46 -39.89 15.69
CA PRO A 60 6.27 -40.17 14.26
C PRO A 60 6.02 -38.92 13.39
N GLU A 61 5.29 -37.94 13.91
CA GLU A 61 5.01 -36.66 13.26
C GLU A 61 6.28 -35.85 13.01
N GLY A 62 7.27 -35.98 13.90
CA GLY A 62 8.60 -35.38 13.70
C GLY A 62 9.35 -35.98 12.52
N LEU A 63 9.15 -37.26 12.21
CA LEU A 63 9.71 -37.90 11.00
C LEU A 63 9.04 -37.37 9.72
N VAL A 64 7.72 -37.13 9.78
CA VAL A 64 6.98 -36.49 8.68
C VAL A 64 7.49 -35.08 8.43
N GLU A 65 7.60 -34.26 9.48
CA GLU A 65 8.11 -32.88 9.37
C GLU A 65 9.57 -32.85 8.88
N ASN A 66 10.40 -33.80 9.32
CA ASN A 66 11.77 -33.94 8.85
C ASN A 66 11.84 -34.23 7.33
N ILE A 67 10.95 -35.08 6.79
CA ILE A 67 10.84 -35.32 5.34
C ILE A 67 10.38 -34.05 4.62
N ALA A 68 9.37 -33.36 5.16
CA ALA A 68 8.84 -32.13 4.59
C ALA A 68 9.92 -31.04 4.51
N GLN A 69 10.69 -30.85 5.58
CA GLN A 69 11.81 -29.92 5.58
C GLN A 69 12.95 -30.37 4.68
N THR A 70 13.12 -31.68 4.43
CA THR A 70 14.14 -32.16 3.47
C THR A 70 13.79 -31.74 2.06
N CYS A 71 12.49 -31.78 1.73
CA CYS A 71 11.98 -31.23 0.48
C CYS A 71 12.13 -29.70 0.43
N ALA A 72 11.81 -29.00 1.51
CA ALA A 72 11.99 -27.55 1.57
C ALA A 72 13.46 -27.14 1.40
N ALA A 73 14.40 -27.88 2.00
CA ALA A 73 15.83 -27.65 1.85
C ALA A 73 16.30 -27.88 0.41
N ARG A 74 15.78 -28.92 -0.28
CA ARG A 74 15.99 -29.12 -1.72
C ARG A 74 15.57 -27.89 -2.52
N ILE A 75 14.32 -27.46 -2.35
CA ILE A 75 13.75 -26.34 -3.10
C ILE A 75 14.52 -25.05 -2.80
N GLY A 76 14.83 -24.80 -1.53
CA GLY A 76 15.63 -23.67 -1.10
C GLY A 76 17.02 -23.68 -1.73
N PHE A 77 17.68 -24.85 -1.80
CA PHE A 77 18.98 -25.00 -2.42
C PHE A 77 18.92 -24.69 -3.92
N ILE A 78 17.96 -25.28 -4.65
CA ILE A 78 17.75 -25.01 -6.08
C ILE A 78 17.48 -23.53 -6.31
N ASN A 79 16.55 -22.94 -5.57
CA ASN A 79 16.20 -21.54 -5.74
C ASN A 79 17.41 -20.64 -5.49
N LYS A 80 18.13 -20.84 -4.37
CA LYS A 80 19.23 -19.97 -3.99
C LYS A 80 20.47 -20.14 -4.88
N TYR A 81 20.92 -21.38 -5.08
CA TYR A 81 22.22 -21.67 -5.70
C TYR A 81 22.16 -21.98 -7.19
N ILE A 82 21.00 -22.44 -7.70
CA ILE A 82 20.86 -22.80 -9.12
C ILE A 82 20.08 -21.75 -9.91
N LEU A 83 18.92 -21.33 -9.41
CA LEU A 83 18.00 -20.43 -10.11
C LEU A 83 18.16 -18.96 -9.72
N HIS A 84 18.90 -18.68 -8.64
CA HIS A 84 19.02 -17.36 -8.01
C HIS A 84 17.65 -16.69 -7.73
N LYS A 85 16.67 -17.51 -7.32
CA LYS A 85 15.35 -17.11 -6.86
C LYS A 85 15.27 -17.16 -5.33
N PRO A 86 14.33 -16.44 -4.70
CA PRO A 86 14.06 -16.60 -3.28
C PRO A 86 13.52 -18.01 -2.95
N VAL A 87 13.69 -18.45 -1.70
CA VAL A 87 13.13 -19.72 -1.22
C VAL A 87 11.61 -19.62 -1.14
N SER A 88 10.85 -20.62 -1.61
CA SER A 88 9.38 -20.59 -1.56
C SER A 88 8.85 -21.30 -0.31
N VAL A 89 7.67 -20.90 0.18
CA VAL A 89 6.95 -21.67 1.20
C VAL A 89 6.28 -22.88 0.54
N GLY A 90 6.36 -24.05 1.18
CA GLY A 90 5.68 -25.27 0.75
C GLY A 90 4.71 -25.78 1.80
N TYR A 91 3.64 -26.46 1.36
CA TYR A 91 2.66 -27.12 2.22
C TYR A 91 2.59 -28.61 1.91
N VAL A 92 2.54 -29.45 2.94
CA VAL A 92 2.27 -30.89 2.77
C VAL A 92 0.80 -31.05 2.38
N CYS A 93 0.56 -31.57 1.18
CA CYS A 93 -0.79 -31.78 0.65
C CYS A 93 -1.31 -33.20 0.92
N ALA A 94 -0.43 -34.19 0.79
CA ALA A 94 -0.79 -35.58 0.95
C ALA A 94 0.41 -36.41 1.41
N LEU A 95 0.12 -37.44 2.19
CA LEU A 95 1.02 -38.52 2.56
C LEU A 95 0.43 -39.83 2.05
N LYS A 96 1.27 -40.70 1.50
CA LYS A 96 0.83 -41.99 0.98
C LYS A 96 1.79 -43.09 1.42
N ASP A 97 1.23 -44.23 1.83
CA ASP A 97 1.99 -45.43 2.22
C ASP A 97 3.06 -45.17 3.30
N PHE A 98 2.84 -44.18 4.18
CA PHE A 98 3.78 -43.79 5.22
C PHE A 98 3.84 -44.83 6.34
N LYS A 99 5.01 -45.41 6.57
CA LYS A 99 5.26 -46.45 7.58
C LYS A 99 6.41 -46.03 8.47
N VAL A 100 6.19 -46.08 9.78
CA VAL A 100 7.24 -45.87 10.80
C VAL A 100 7.53 -47.21 11.47
N GLN A 101 8.76 -47.68 11.35
CA GLN A 101 9.24 -48.93 11.95
C GLN A 101 9.77 -48.69 13.38
N LYS A 102 10.48 -47.57 13.57
CA LYS A 102 11.09 -47.19 14.85
C LYS A 102 11.24 -45.68 14.93
N THR A 103 11.01 -45.13 16.12
CA THR A 103 11.33 -43.73 16.43
C THR A 103 12.73 -43.61 17.04
N PRO A 104 13.53 -42.63 16.58
CA PRO A 104 14.87 -42.39 17.12
C PRO A 104 14.82 -41.64 18.46
N VAL A 105 15.85 -41.81 19.28
CA VAL A 105 15.98 -41.13 20.59
C VAL A 105 16.81 -39.85 20.48
N VAL A 106 16.69 -38.95 21.45
CA VAL A 106 17.53 -37.76 21.57
C VAL A 106 19.01 -38.16 21.52
N GLY A 107 19.80 -37.41 20.76
CA GLY A 107 21.22 -37.69 20.51
C GLY A 107 21.49 -38.60 19.31
N GLU A 108 20.50 -39.35 18.80
CA GLU A 108 20.66 -40.06 17.53
C GLU A 108 20.68 -39.06 16.36
N THR A 109 21.38 -39.46 15.29
CA THR A 109 21.41 -38.74 14.02
C THR A 109 20.64 -39.54 12.97
N ILE A 110 19.70 -38.90 12.30
CA ILE A 110 18.97 -39.48 11.18
C ILE A 110 19.41 -38.88 9.85
N GLU A 111 19.39 -39.71 8.82
CA GLU A 111 19.56 -39.31 7.43
C GLU A 111 18.27 -39.55 6.65
N THR A 112 17.84 -38.53 5.95
CA THR A 112 16.58 -38.52 5.20
C THR A 112 16.89 -38.32 3.74
N GLU A 113 16.54 -39.33 2.96
CA GLU A 113 16.66 -39.35 1.53
C GLU A 113 15.29 -39.12 0.89
N ILE A 114 15.20 -38.16 -0.02
CA ILE A 114 14.04 -37.95 -0.87
C ILE A 114 14.42 -38.18 -2.34
N ASN A 115 13.55 -38.87 -3.05
CA ASN A 115 13.66 -39.18 -4.48
C ASN A 115 12.44 -38.61 -5.21
N LEU A 116 12.70 -37.84 -6.26
CA LEU A 116 11.68 -37.16 -7.03
C LEU A 116 10.90 -38.15 -7.91
N LYS A 117 9.56 -38.14 -7.81
CA LYS A 117 8.67 -38.90 -8.70
C LYS A 117 8.12 -38.06 -9.84
N GLY A 118 7.95 -36.77 -9.61
CA GLY A 118 7.45 -35.85 -10.61
C GLY A 118 7.18 -34.46 -10.05
N GLU A 119 7.17 -33.50 -10.96
CA GLU A 119 6.81 -32.10 -10.73
C GLU A 119 5.65 -31.75 -11.66
N PHE A 120 4.52 -31.30 -11.10
CA PHE A 120 3.32 -30.93 -11.86
C PHE A 120 2.86 -29.54 -11.43
N GLY A 121 3.17 -28.52 -12.23
CA GLY A 121 2.92 -27.13 -11.85
C GLY A 121 3.70 -26.79 -10.58
N THR A 122 3.00 -26.34 -9.53
CA THR A 122 3.60 -26.05 -8.22
C THR A 122 3.64 -27.25 -7.27
N MET A 123 3.26 -28.45 -7.73
CA MET A 123 3.26 -29.65 -6.89
C MET A 123 4.50 -30.52 -7.11
N LEU A 124 5.17 -30.87 -6.02
CA LEU A 124 6.31 -31.78 -5.94
C LEU A 124 5.84 -33.11 -5.36
N MET A 125 6.15 -34.23 -6.03
CA MET A 125 5.87 -35.57 -5.52
C MET A 125 7.18 -36.32 -5.27
N VAL A 126 7.38 -36.82 -4.05
CA VAL A 126 8.62 -37.50 -3.64
C VAL A 126 8.33 -38.84 -2.96
N ASP A 127 9.25 -39.79 -3.10
CA ASP A 127 9.42 -40.91 -2.17
C ASP A 127 10.49 -40.55 -1.15
N ALA A 128 10.29 -40.91 0.11
CA ALA A 128 11.20 -40.60 1.19
C ALA A 128 11.57 -41.86 1.99
N ILE A 129 12.82 -41.91 2.44
CA ILE A 129 13.35 -42.94 3.34
C ILE A 129 14.15 -42.24 4.43
N VAL A 130 13.86 -42.57 5.69
CA VAL A 130 14.59 -42.08 6.87
C VAL A 130 15.36 -43.23 7.50
N LYS A 131 16.65 -43.04 7.78
CA LYS A 131 17.54 -44.04 8.38
C LYS A 131 18.29 -43.49 9.59
N SER A 132 18.66 -44.36 10.51
CA SER A 132 19.62 -44.11 11.61
C SER A 132 20.62 -45.26 11.64
N ASP A 133 21.91 -44.94 11.57
CA ASP A 133 23.01 -45.92 11.46
C ASP A 133 22.77 -47.02 10.41
N GLY A 134 22.25 -46.62 9.24
CA GLY A 134 21.93 -47.52 8.13
C GLY A 134 20.64 -48.33 8.28
N ASN A 135 20.01 -48.34 9.46
CA ASN A 135 18.73 -49.01 9.70
C ASN A 135 17.56 -48.11 9.28
N MET A 136 16.56 -48.68 8.61
CA MET A 136 15.36 -47.96 8.18
C MET A 136 14.46 -47.63 9.38
N LEU A 137 14.09 -46.36 9.51
CA LEU A 137 13.18 -45.85 10.53
C LEU A 137 11.79 -45.59 9.97
N ALA A 138 11.72 -44.97 8.79
CA ALA A 138 10.45 -44.68 8.11
C ALA A 138 10.61 -44.64 6.59
N GLU A 139 9.52 -44.89 5.88
CA GLU A 139 9.41 -44.75 4.43
C GLU A 139 7.99 -44.27 4.03
N GLY A 140 7.86 -43.65 2.86
CA GLY A 140 6.56 -43.30 2.27
C GLY A 140 6.68 -42.28 1.15
N SER A 141 5.56 -41.87 0.57
CA SER A 141 5.51 -40.82 -0.45
C SER A 141 4.81 -39.56 0.08
N MET A 142 5.24 -38.40 -0.39
CA MET A 142 4.71 -37.09 0.00
C MET A 142 4.46 -36.22 -1.22
N VAL A 143 3.35 -35.45 -1.18
CA VAL A 143 3.06 -34.38 -2.13
C VAL A 143 3.17 -33.04 -1.43
N ILE A 144 3.93 -32.12 -1.99
CA ILE A 144 4.12 -30.75 -1.48
C ILE A 144 3.65 -29.77 -2.54
N ALA A 145 2.79 -28.81 -2.17
CA ALA A 145 2.47 -27.67 -3.02
C ALA A 145 3.33 -26.46 -2.65
N LEU A 146 3.89 -25.80 -3.65
CA LEU A 146 4.68 -24.58 -3.51
C LEU A 146 3.81 -23.35 -3.66
N ASP A 147 3.96 -22.42 -2.72
CA ASP A 147 3.40 -21.08 -2.79
C ASP A 147 4.46 -20.13 -3.34
N GLU A 148 4.47 -19.98 -4.67
CA GLU A 148 5.35 -19.05 -5.38
C GLU A 148 5.03 -17.57 -5.06
N SER A 149 3.90 -17.28 -4.41
CA SER A 149 3.54 -15.91 -4.01
C SER A 149 4.22 -15.43 -2.72
N ARG A 150 4.87 -16.34 -1.96
CA ARG A 150 5.53 -16.04 -0.67
C ARG A 150 7.00 -16.45 -0.66
N PRO A 151 7.91 -15.61 -1.17
CA PRO A 151 9.35 -15.83 -1.02
C PRO A 151 9.85 -15.59 0.42
N VAL A 152 10.78 -16.43 0.88
CA VAL A 152 11.48 -16.39 2.17
C VAL A 152 12.88 -15.79 1.96
N GLY A 153 13.14 -14.65 2.63
CA GLY A 153 14.38 -13.88 2.54
C GLY A 153 14.12 -12.43 2.10
N GLY A 154 14.16 -11.50 3.06
CA GLY A 154 13.81 -10.08 2.91
C GLY A 154 12.35 -9.89 2.48
N HIS A 155 11.43 -9.69 3.42
CA HIS A 155 10.02 -9.43 3.08
C HIS A 155 9.95 -8.19 2.18
N LYS A 156 9.81 -8.39 0.87
CA LYS A 156 9.52 -7.28 -0.04
C LYS A 156 8.16 -6.73 0.34
N ALA A 157 8.09 -5.43 0.40
CA ALA A 157 6.88 -4.71 0.72
C ALA A 157 6.71 -3.56 -0.27
N VAL A 158 5.51 -3.00 -0.31
CA VAL A 158 5.22 -1.81 -1.10
C VAL A 158 5.71 -0.61 -0.31
N VAL A 159 6.91 -0.15 -0.65
CA VAL A 159 7.63 0.89 0.07
C VAL A 159 7.51 2.22 -0.64
N LYS A 160 7.11 3.26 0.09
CA LYS A 160 7.16 4.64 -0.38
C LYS A 160 8.62 5.09 -0.48
N VAL A 161 9.03 5.57 -1.65
CA VAL A 161 10.42 5.99 -1.92
C VAL A 161 10.57 7.50 -2.10
N ALA A 162 9.52 8.18 -2.55
CA ALA A 162 9.49 9.63 -2.70
C ALA A 162 8.06 10.13 -2.77
N ASP A 163 7.87 11.43 -2.59
CA ASP A 163 6.58 12.09 -2.64
C ASP A 163 6.73 13.59 -2.91
N ASN A 164 5.63 14.26 -3.24
CA ASN A 164 5.54 15.71 -3.29
C ASN A 164 4.07 16.15 -3.16
N ILE A 165 3.85 17.37 -2.66
CA ILE A 165 2.55 18.05 -2.63
C ILE A 165 2.68 19.45 -3.23
N ILE A 166 1.79 19.80 -4.16
CA ILE A 166 1.50 21.15 -4.61
C ILE A 166 0.12 21.54 -4.09
N SER A 167 0.04 22.60 -3.31
CA SER A 167 -1.23 23.17 -2.81
C SER A 167 -1.07 24.68 -2.56
N PRO A 168 -2.16 25.38 -2.19
CA PRO A 168 -2.07 26.79 -1.81
C PRO A 168 -1.23 27.06 -0.54
N LEU A 169 -0.91 26.02 0.24
CA LEU A 169 -0.04 26.13 1.42
C LEU A 169 1.45 25.95 1.12
N GLY A 170 1.81 25.48 -0.08
CA GLY A 170 3.20 25.24 -0.46
C GLY A 170 3.33 24.31 -1.66
N THR A 171 4.53 24.25 -2.22
CA THR A 171 4.87 23.49 -3.42
C THR A 171 5.76 22.27 -3.15
N THR A 172 6.02 21.97 -1.87
CA THR A 172 6.73 20.77 -1.40
C THR A 172 6.01 20.14 -0.23
N THR A 173 6.28 18.86 0.05
CA THR A 173 5.70 18.18 1.21
C THR A 173 6.08 18.87 2.52
N GLU A 174 7.32 19.33 2.65
CA GLU A 174 7.85 20.00 3.83
C GLU A 174 7.13 21.33 4.09
N GLU A 175 6.93 22.15 3.07
CA GLU A 175 6.21 23.42 3.19
C GLU A 175 4.75 23.20 3.62
N ASN A 176 4.07 22.26 2.97
CA ASN A 176 2.69 21.90 3.28
C ASN A 176 2.56 21.39 4.71
N TYR A 177 3.45 20.48 5.12
CA TYR A 177 3.47 19.94 6.48
C TYR A 177 3.74 21.04 7.52
N ALA A 178 4.75 21.89 7.30
CA ALA A 178 5.09 22.99 8.19
C ALA A 178 3.93 23.99 8.34
N ALA A 179 3.23 24.31 7.24
CA ALA A 179 2.06 25.18 7.26
C ALA A 179 0.92 24.60 8.10
N VAL A 180 0.59 23.32 7.91
CA VAL A 180 -0.47 22.62 8.66
C VAL A 180 -0.10 22.50 10.14
N LYS A 181 1.15 22.13 10.45
CA LYS A 181 1.66 22.05 11.83
C LYS A 181 1.58 23.40 12.55
N ALA A 182 1.79 24.50 11.83
CA ALA A 182 1.62 25.87 12.33
C ALA A 182 0.14 26.33 12.38
N GLY A 183 -0.82 25.47 12.06
CA GLY A 183 -2.24 25.77 12.10
C GLY A 183 -2.76 26.60 10.93
N LYS A 184 -1.95 26.82 9.87
CA LYS A 184 -2.33 27.63 8.70
C LYS A 184 -3.33 26.88 7.82
N SER A 185 -4.41 27.55 7.43
CA SER A 185 -5.41 27.04 6.50
C SER A 185 -5.44 27.91 5.25
N ALA A 186 -5.63 27.28 4.10
CA ALA A 186 -5.81 27.94 2.82
C ALA A 186 -7.28 28.23 2.49
N LEU A 187 -8.21 27.82 3.36
CA LEU A 187 -9.63 28.09 3.18
C LEU A 187 -9.91 29.59 3.34
N ARG A 188 -10.53 30.17 2.31
CA ARG A 188 -11.03 31.55 2.30
C ARG A 188 -12.35 31.64 1.56
N LEU A 189 -13.09 32.71 1.84
CA LEU A 189 -14.32 33.06 1.13
C LEU A 189 -13.97 33.60 -0.26
N TYR A 190 -14.62 33.04 -1.28
CA TYR A 190 -14.63 33.56 -2.64
C TYR A 190 -15.99 34.21 -2.88
N GLU A 191 -15.96 35.50 -3.20
CA GLU A 191 -17.15 36.29 -3.49
C GLU A 191 -17.85 35.82 -4.76
N SER A 192 -19.12 36.16 -4.87
CA SER A 192 -19.90 35.84 -6.05
C SER A 192 -19.30 36.49 -7.30
N SER A 193 -19.45 35.78 -8.42
CA SER A 193 -19.06 36.27 -9.74
C SER A 193 -20.22 36.07 -10.72
N LYS A 194 -20.11 36.66 -11.91
CA LYS A 194 -21.12 36.50 -12.98
C LYS A 194 -21.44 35.02 -13.26
N ASN A 195 -20.44 34.14 -13.12
CA ASN A 195 -20.52 32.73 -13.47
C ASN A 195 -20.76 31.80 -12.26
N LEU A 196 -20.59 32.31 -11.04
CA LEU A 196 -20.87 31.62 -9.77
C LEU A 196 -21.56 32.63 -8.83
N PRO A 197 -22.90 32.75 -8.89
CA PRO A 197 -23.63 33.82 -8.21
C PRO A 197 -23.73 33.65 -6.69
N GLU A 198 -23.53 32.42 -6.19
CA GLU A 198 -23.46 32.13 -4.75
C GLU A 198 -21.99 32.12 -4.30
N PRO A 199 -21.63 32.87 -3.22
CA PRO A 199 -20.28 32.83 -2.67
C PRO A 199 -19.97 31.45 -2.06
N PHE A 200 -18.68 31.10 -1.99
CA PHE A 200 -18.26 29.79 -1.50
C PHE A 200 -16.91 29.86 -0.78
N PHE A 201 -16.73 29.00 0.22
CA PHE A 201 -15.43 28.80 0.85
C PHE A 201 -14.66 27.70 0.11
N ALA A 202 -13.40 27.98 -0.24
CA ALA A 202 -12.51 27.02 -0.86
C ALA A 202 -11.03 27.33 -0.59
N SER A 203 -10.17 26.40 -0.97
CA SER A 203 -8.71 26.54 -0.99
C SER A 203 -8.24 26.32 -2.44
N LEU A 204 -8.05 27.40 -3.20
CA LEU A 204 -7.68 27.34 -4.62
C LEU A 204 -6.22 27.72 -4.82
N ILE A 205 -5.55 27.02 -5.73
CA ILE A 205 -4.17 27.31 -6.14
C ILE A 205 -4.18 28.56 -7.01
N ASP A 206 -3.29 29.49 -6.70
CA ASP A 206 -2.99 30.64 -7.55
C ASP A 206 -2.00 30.22 -8.64
N GLU A 207 -2.44 30.15 -9.90
CA GLU A 207 -1.58 29.71 -11.01
C GLU A 207 -0.39 30.64 -11.23
N ASP A 208 -0.54 31.94 -10.97
CA ASP A 208 0.56 32.90 -11.12
C ASP A 208 1.69 32.59 -10.13
N SER A 209 1.34 32.06 -8.95
CA SER A 209 2.33 31.63 -7.94
C SER A 209 3.15 30.40 -8.37
N LEU A 210 2.71 29.68 -9.41
CA LEU A 210 3.40 28.50 -9.96
C LEU A 210 4.21 28.80 -11.23
N ALA A 211 4.22 30.05 -11.73
CA ALA A 211 4.88 30.40 -12.99
C ALA A 211 6.38 30.03 -12.99
N ASP A 212 7.11 30.39 -11.94
CA ASP A 212 8.54 30.08 -11.79
C ASP A 212 8.79 28.57 -11.65
N GLU A 213 7.87 27.87 -10.98
CA GLU A 213 7.92 26.42 -10.79
C GLU A 213 7.76 25.68 -12.12
N TYR A 214 6.82 26.14 -12.97
CA TYR A 214 6.64 25.59 -14.31
C TYR A 214 7.83 25.89 -15.23
N ALA A 215 8.42 27.09 -15.14
CA ALA A 215 9.61 27.45 -15.90
C ALA A 215 10.83 26.56 -15.57
N GLY A 216 10.87 26.00 -14.36
CA GLY A 216 11.92 25.07 -13.92
C GLY A 216 11.78 23.63 -14.42
N ILE A 217 10.68 23.28 -15.10
CA ILE A 217 10.46 21.93 -15.62
C ILE A 217 11.26 21.75 -16.93
N ASP A 218 12.16 20.77 -16.98
CA ASP A 218 12.87 20.43 -18.21
C ASP A 218 11.92 19.81 -19.24
N SER A 219 11.52 20.67 -20.16
CA SER A 219 10.49 20.44 -21.15
C SER A 219 11.10 20.21 -22.55
N SER A 220 12.43 20.22 -22.65
CA SER A 220 13.15 20.42 -23.92
C SER A 220 13.21 19.20 -24.85
N ALA A 221 12.99 17.99 -24.32
CA ALA A 221 13.25 16.75 -25.04
C ALA A 221 12.01 15.93 -25.47
N ARG A 222 10.78 16.31 -25.05
CA ARG A 222 9.64 15.36 -25.03
C ARG A 222 8.29 15.97 -25.44
N ILE A 223 8.33 17.13 -26.12
CA ILE A 223 7.23 18.09 -26.16
C ILE A 223 6.65 18.37 -27.55
N ASP A 224 7.31 17.99 -28.63
CA ASP A 224 6.89 18.35 -29.99
C ASP A 224 5.47 17.84 -30.35
N GLU A 225 4.95 16.82 -29.64
CA GLU A 225 3.59 16.30 -29.84
C GLU A 225 2.49 17.21 -29.24
N TYR A 226 2.82 18.07 -28.25
CA TYR A 226 1.82 18.81 -27.46
C TYR A 226 2.04 20.33 -27.36
N ALA A 227 2.93 20.92 -28.16
CA ALA A 227 3.17 22.36 -28.21
C ALA A 227 3.58 23.00 -26.86
N GLY A 228 4.47 22.35 -26.12
CA GLY A 228 4.98 22.89 -24.84
C GLY A 228 4.16 22.47 -23.62
N LEU A 229 4.56 23.02 -22.47
CA LEU A 229 3.66 23.13 -21.32
C LEU A 229 2.40 23.94 -21.71
N ASP A 230 2.50 24.87 -22.66
CA ASP A 230 1.40 25.73 -23.10
C ASP A 230 0.21 24.97 -23.69
N GLY A 231 0.43 23.80 -24.28
CA GLY A 231 -0.66 22.94 -24.77
C GLY A 231 -1.32 22.07 -23.69
N LEU A 232 -0.82 22.09 -22.45
CA LEU A 232 -1.33 21.29 -21.33
C LEU A 232 -2.36 22.06 -20.50
N THR A 233 -3.34 21.33 -19.95
CA THR A 233 -4.33 21.91 -19.04
C THR A 233 -3.72 22.16 -17.66
N ARG A 234 -4.38 22.97 -16.81
CA ARG A 234 -3.96 23.17 -15.41
C ARG A 234 -3.89 21.85 -14.64
N PHE A 235 -4.85 20.95 -14.86
CA PHE A 235 -4.86 19.61 -14.26
C PHE A 235 -3.58 18.84 -14.60
N GLU A 236 -3.21 18.79 -15.88
CA GLU A 236 -2.01 18.09 -16.37
C GLU A 236 -0.72 18.77 -15.88
N LYS A 237 -0.63 20.10 -15.99
CA LYS A 237 0.52 20.91 -15.54
C LYS A 237 0.82 20.69 -14.05
N ARG A 238 -0.20 20.76 -13.20
CA ARG A 238 -0.04 20.56 -11.74
C ARG A 238 0.43 19.13 -11.41
N ILE A 239 -0.10 18.12 -12.12
CA ILE A 239 0.36 16.73 -11.96
C ILE A 239 1.82 16.59 -12.39
N ILE A 240 2.19 17.11 -13.56
CA ILE A 240 3.56 17.04 -14.08
C ILE A 240 4.53 17.75 -13.15
N LEU A 241 4.16 18.91 -12.62
CA LEU A 241 4.98 19.63 -11.63
C LEU A 241 5.18 18.76 -10.37
N SER A 242 4.10 18.21 -9.82
CA SER A 242 4.19 17.36 -8.62
C SER A 242 5.05 16.11 -8.86
N VAL A 243 4.88 15.44 -10.01
CA VAL A 243 5.68 14.26 -10.37
C VAL A 243 7.15 14.63 -10.57
N SER A 244 7.44 15.74 -11.26
CA SER A 244 8.81 16.20 -11.50
C SER A 244 9.54 16.48 -10.18
N LYS A 245 8.86 17.13 -9.22
CA LYS A 245 9.42 17.35 -7.88
C LYS A 245 9.62 16.05 -7.11
N ALA A 246 8.66 15.13 -7.13
CA ALA A 246 8.77 13.84 -6.46
C ALA A 246 9.90 12.96 -7.04
N LEU A 247 10.19 13.07 -8.34
CA LEU A 247 11.29 12.32 -8.98
C LEU A 247 12.67 12.90 -8.70
N LYS A 248 12.77 14.17 -8.30
CA LYS A 248 14.04 14.86 -8.11
C LYS A 248 14.92 14.14 -7.07
N GLY A 249 16.12 13.75 -7.48
CA GLY A 249 17.09 13.07 -6.60
C GLY A 249 16.81 11.58 -6.33
N THR A 250 15.78 10.99 -6.94
CA THR A 250 15.43 9.57 -6.72
C THR A 250 16.26 8.59 -7.55
N GLY A 251 16.83 9.04 -8.68
CA GLY A 251 17.47 8.19 -9.67
C GLY A 251 16.49 7.28 -10.44
N ILE A 252 15.18 7.45 -10.27
CA ILE A 252 14.15 6.70 -11.00
C ILE A 252 14.03 7.31 -12.40
N ASP A 253 14.23 6.50 -13.44
CA ASP A 253 13.93 6.89 -14.81
C ASP A 253 12.43 6.67 -15.09
N PRO A 254 11.62 7.74 -15.18
CA PRO A 254 10.19 7.60 -15.38
C PRO A 254 9.82 7.09 -16.79
N SER A 255 10.77 7.06 -17.74
CA SER A 255 10.52 6.52 -19.08
C SER A 255 10.66 5.00 -19.19
N SER A 256 11.20 4.35 -18.15
CA SER A 256 11.41 2.91 -18.10
C SER A 256 10.10 2.12 -18.24
N GLU A 257 10.16 0.99 -18.95
CA GLU A 257 9.05 0.05 -19.07
C GLU A 257 8.66 -0.59 -17.71
N ASP A 258 9.56 -0.57 -16.73
CA ASP A 258 9.33 -1.05 -15.35
C ASP A 258 8.58 -0.03 -14.46
N VAL A 259 8.26 1.15 -15.00
CA VAL A 259 7.52 2.21 -14.31
C VAL A 259 6.09 2.30 -14.83
N LEU A 260 5.11 2.20 -13.92
CA LEU A 260 3.70 2.47 -14.21
C LEU A 260 3.27 3.82 -13.61
N PHE A 261 2.49 4.57 -14.38
CA PHE A 261 1.75 5.72 -13.88
C PHE A 261 0.33 5.30 -13.47
N VAL A 262 -0.07 5.68 -12.25
CA VAL A 262 -1.46 5.59 -11.78
C VAL A 262 -1.96 7.00 -11.49
N VAL A 263 -2.85 7.50 -12.33
CA VAL A 263 -3.40 8.86 -12.24
C VAL A 263 -4.78 8.80 -11.60
N SER A 264 -4.97 9.60 -10.54
CA SER A 264 -6.21 9.70 -9.81
C SER A 264 -6.86 11.07 -9.97
N SER A 265 -8.17 11.07 -10.15
CA SER A 265 -8.97 12.28 -10.29
C SER A 265 -10.43 11.94 -10.01
N THR A 266 -11.25 12.93 -9.68
CA THR A 266 -12.70 12.77 -9.62
C THR A 266 -13.36 13.24 -10.91
N LYS A 267 -12.84 14.30 -11.53
CA LYS A 267 -13.48 14.97 -12.68
C LYS A 267 -12.56 15.29 -13.84
N GLY A 268 -11.23 15.26 -13.66
CA GLY A 268 -10.28 15.54 -14.72
C GLY A 268 -10.45 16.94 -15.27
N ASN A 269 -10.41 17.03 -16.60
CA ASN A 269 -10.57 18.27 -17.35
C ASN A 269 -12.05 18.60 -17.65
N VAL A 270 -12.97 18.33 -16.72
CA VAL A 270 -14.42 18.54 -16.95
C VAL A 270 -14.76 19.99 -17.31
N GLU A 271 -13.92 20.94 -16.93
CA GLU A 271 -14.04 22.35 -17.30
C GLU A 271 -13.97 22.60 -18.80
N LEU A 272 -13.34 21.71 -19.58
CA LEU A 272 -13.26 21.84 -21.04
C LEU A 272 -14.61 21.64 -21.73
N LEU A 273 -15.61 21.10 -21.02
CA LEU A 273 -17.00 21.04 -21.50
C LEU A 273 -17.72 22.40 -21.39
N ASP A 274 -17.11 23.37 -20.71
CA ASP A 274 -17.65 24.72 -20.62
C ASP A 274 -17.32 25.49 -21.91
N ASN A 275 -18.30 26.19 -22.48
CA ASN A 275 -18.10 27.00 -23.67
C ASN A 275 -17.16 28.18 -23.44
N GLU A 276 -16.97 28.57 -22.17
CA GLU A 276 -16.04 29.62 -21.73
C GLU A 276 -14.69 29.06 -21.23
N ALA A 277 -14.40 27.77 -21.47
CA ALA A 277 -13.14 27.16 -21.07
C ALA A 277 -11.93 27.84 -21.73
N GLU A 278 -10.82 27.91 -20.98
CA GLU A 278 -9.55 28.36 -21.54
C GLU A 278 -9.11 27.42 -22.69
N PRO A 279 -8.58 27.96 -23.80
CA PRO A 279 -8.08 27.14 -24.89
C PRO A 279 -6.97 26.20 -24.38
N CYS A 280 -7.06 24.92 -24.75
CA CYS A 280 -5.97 23.95 -24.59
C CYS A 280 -5.53 23.42 -25.95
N GLY A 281 -4.34 22.81 -26.04
CA GLY A 281 -3.90 22.20 -27.30
C GLY A 281 -4.81 21.06 -27.76
N GLY A 282 -5.20 21.02 -29.03
CA GLY A 282 -6.05 19.94 -29.57
C GLY A 282 -7.54 20.07 -29.23
N ASP A 283 -8.32 19.02 -29.51
CA ASP A 283 -9.79 19.03 -29.40
C ASP A 283 -10.26 18.92 -27.93
N PRO A 284 -10.99 19.91 -27.38
CA PRO A 284 -11.54 19.88 -26.02
C PRO A 284 -12.34 18.62 -25.68
N ALA A 285 -13.10 18.08 -26.63
CA ALA A 285 -13.94 16.90 -26.40
C ALA A 285 -13.11 15.62 -26.16
N GLU A 286 -11.93 15.54 -26.77
CA GLU A 286 -10.96 14.46 -26.51
C GLU A 286 -10.12 14.76 -25.27
N ARG A 287 -9.84 16.03 -24.97
CA ARG A 287 -9.03 16.45 -23.82
C ARG A 287 -9.75 16.32 -22.47
N GLU A 288 -11.08 16.32 -22.46
CA GLU A 288 -11.86 16.05 -21.24
C GLU A 288 -11.64 14.63 -20.72
N ARG A 289 -11.39 13.67 -21.61
CA ARG A 289 -11.27 12.26 -21.25
C ARG A 289 -10.04 12.03 -20.37
N LEU A 290 -10.29 11.48 -19.18
CA LEU A 290 -9.25 11.18 -18.20
C LEU A 290 -8.13 10.28 -18.75
N GLY A 291 -8.47 9.29 -19.60
CA GLY A 291 -7.50 8.41 -20.24
C GLY A 291 -6.48 9.18 -21.08
N ASN A 292 -6.97 10.08 -21.94
CA ASN A 292 -6.13 10.91 -22.81
C ASN A 292 -5.22 11.84 -21.99
N SER A 293 -5.75 12.43 -20.91
CA SER A 293 -4.96 13.28 -20.00
C SER A 293 -3.86 12.48 -19.30
N ALA A 294 -4.19 11.29 -18.80
CA ALA A 294 -3.22 10.42 -18.14
C ALA A 294 -2.12 9.95 -19.11
N GLU A 295 -2.48 9.60 -20.35
CA GLU A 295 -1.52 9.28 -21.40
C GLU A 295 -0.59 10.45 -21.68
N LYS A 296 -1.11 11.67 -21.87
CA LYS A 296 -0.29 12.87 -22.05
C LYS A 296 0.69 13.09 -20.91
N ILE A 297 0.25 12.92 -19.66
CA ILE A 297 1.10 13.01 -18.48
C ILE A 297 2.22 11.95 -18.53
N ALA A 298 1.91 10.69 -18.82
CA ALA A 298 2.93 9.63 -18.91
C ALA A 298 3.92 9.88 -20.07
N ARG A 299 3.40 10.31 -21.23
CA ARG A 299 4.18 10.63 -22.44
C ARG A 299 5.10 11.82 -22.25
N PHE A 300 4.71 12.82 -21.45
CA PHE A 300 5.58 13.91 -21.04
C PHE A 300 6.88 13.38 -20.41
N PHE A 301 6.77 12.34 -19.58
CA PHE A 301 7.92 11.67 -18.99
C PHE A 301 8.55 10.59 -19.89
N GLY A 302 8.20 10.52 -21.17
CA GLY A 302 8.71 9.52 -22.12
C GLY A 302 8.24 8.09 -21.84
N ASN A 303 7.34 7.88 -20.87
CA ASN A 303 6.83 6.57 -20.53
C ASN A 303 5.89 6.07 -21.62
N ARG A 304 6.04 4.80 -22.01
CA ARG A 304 5.23 4.21 -23.09
C ARG A 304 4.16 3.23 -22.65
N ASN A 305 4.11 2.91 -21.35
CA ASN A 305 3.06 2.10 -20.76
C ASN A 305 1.72 2.85 -20.81
N THR A 306 0.63 2.11 -20.96
CA THR A 306 -0.71 2.65 -20.77
C THR A 306 -0.90 2.94 -19.28
N PRO A 307 -1.17 4.21 -18.88
CA PRO A 307 -1.35 4.55 -17.48
C PRO A 307 -2.69 4.03 -16.97
N ASN A 308 -2.73 3.71 -15.67
CA ASN A 308 -3.98 3.37 -15.00
C ASN A 308 -4.67 4.65 -14.52
N VAL A 309 -5.92 4.83 -14.92
CA VAL A 309 -6.77 5.92 -14.43
C VAL A 309 -7.68 5.40 -13.33
N VAL A 310 -7.67 6.07 -12.17
CA VAL A 310 -8.57 5.75 -11.05
C VAL A 310 -9.48 6.93 -10.77
N SER A 311 -10.76 6.77 -11.12
CA SER A 311 -11.83 7.70 -10.76
C SER A 311 -12.93 6.95 -9.99
N ASN A 312 -12.95 7.16 -8.68
CA ASN A 312 -13.89 6.57 -7.75
C ASN A 312 -14.31 7.61 -6.70
N ALA A 313 -14.76 8.77 -7.17
CA ALA A 313 -15.17 9.90 -6.34
C ALA A 313 -14.08 10.31 -5.33
N CYS A 314 -14.48 10.65 -4.10
CA CYS A 314 -13.62 11.16 -3.04
C CYS A 314 -12.53 10.18 -2.58
N ILE A 315 -12.65 8.89 -2.94
CA ILE A 315 -11.70 7.84 -2.54
C ILE A 315 -10.63 7.56 -3.62
N SER A 316 -10.68 8.24 -4.78
CA SER A 316 -9.78 8.01 -5.94
C SER A 316 -8.30 7.94 -5.55
N GLY A 317 -7.81 8.91 -4.78
CA GLY A 317 -6.39 8.98 -4.42
C GLY A 317 -5.90 7.81 -3.56
N LEU A 318 -6.75 7.26 -2.69
CA LEU A 318 -6.40 6.06 -1.90
C LEU A 318 -6.60 4.79 -2.73
N CYS A 319 -7.66 4.73 -3.55
CA CYS A 319 -7.83 3.64 -4.52
C CYS A 319 -6.63 3.51 -5.45
N ALA A 320 -6.04 4.63 -5.90
CA ALA A 320 -4.85 4.64 -6.75
C ALA A 320 -3.62 4.07 -6.06
N GLN A 321 -3.42 4.37 -4.77
CA GLN A 321 -2.37 3.75 -3.96
C GLN A 321 -2.60 2.24 -3.78
N ILE A 322 -3.85 1.82 -3.58
CA ILE A 322 -4.22 0.39 -3.49
C ILE A 322 -4.01 -0.32 -4.85
N THR A 323 -4.32 0.34 -5.96
CA THR A 323 -4.01 -0.15 -7.31
C THR A 323 -2.50 -0.33 -7.46
N ALA A 324 -1.70 0.68 -7.13
CA ALA A 324 -0.24 0.59 -7.17
C ALA A 324 0.31 -0.57 -6.32
N MET A 325 -0.22 -0.75 -5.11
CA MET A 325 0.15 -1.88 -4.25
C MET A 325 -0.07 -3.22 -4.95
N ARG A 326 -1.22 -3.39 -5.63
CA ARG A 326 -1.56 -4.62 -6.37
C ARG A 326 -0.71 -4.82 -7.61
N GLU A 327 -0.40 -3.76 -8.35
CA GLU A 327 0.49 -3.79 -9.52
C GLU A 327 1.91 -4.24 -9.14
N LEU A 328 2.44 -3.67 -8.04
CA LEU A 328 3.75 -3.99 -7.49
C LEU A 328 3.81 -5.42 -6.94
N GLN A 329 2.82 -5.83 -6.15
CA GLN A 329 2.74 -7.19 -5.59
C GLN A 329 2.57 -8.26 -6.65
N ALA A 330 1.89 -7.94 -7.77
CA ALA A 330 1.76 -8.84 -8.91
C ALA A 330 3.04 -8.95 -9.75
N GLY A 331 4.08 -8.16 -9.44
CA GLY A 331 5.35 -8.17 -10.17
C GLY A 331 5.25 -7.66 -11.61
N ARG A 332 4.18 -6.92 -11.97
CA ARG A 332 4.01 -6.34 -13.31
C ARG A 332 4.92 -5.15 -13.54
N PHE A 333 5.23 -4.41 -12.48
CA PHE A 333 6.11 -3.26 -12.46
C PHE A 333 6.92 -3.26 -11.17
N GLY A 334 8.16 -2.79 -11.21
CA GLY A 334 9.03 -2.61 -10.05
C GLY A 334 8.89 -1.24 -9.39
N THR A 335 8.32 -0.27 -10.11
CA THR A 335 8.05 1.09 -9.62
C THR A 335 6.68 1.58 -10.09
N VAL A 336 5.92 2.22 -9.20
CA VAL A 336 4.65 2.84 -9.55
C VAL A 336 4.62 4.28 -9.05
N ILE A 337 4.36 5.21 -9.96
CA ILE A 337 4.14 6.63 -9.68
C ILE A 337 2.65 6.85 -9.53
N VAL A 338 2.19 7.11 -8.30
CA VAL A 338 0.79 7.42 -8.01
C VAL A 338 0.66 8.93 -7.89
N THR A 339 -0.19 9.52 -8.72
CA THR A 339 -0.38 10.98 -8.74
C THR A 339 -1.84 11.33 -8.87
N GLY A 340 -2.23 12.52 -8.43
CA GLY A 340 -3.61 12.97 -8.56
C GLY A 340 -3.80 14.45 -8.35
N SER A 341 -4.86 14.97 -8.97
CA SER A 341 -5.27 16.37 -8.94
C SER A 341 -6.75 16.49 -9.26
N ASP A 342 -7.35 17.63 -8.94
CA ASP A 342 -8.59 18.12 -9.53
C ASP A 342 -8.52 19.66 -9.50
N VAL A 343 -9.01 20.29 -10.57
CA VAL A 343 -9.08 21.74 -10.71
C VAL A 343 -10.52 22.17 -10.42
N GLN A 344 -10.71 23.11 -9.49
CA GLN A 344 -12.05 23.61 -9.19
C GLN A 344 -12.53 24.48 -10.35
N SER A 345 -13.70 24.13 -10.88
CA SER A 345 -14.33 24.79 -12.02
C SER A 345 -15.76 25.17 -11.69
N ARG A 346 -16.35 26.02 -12.55
CA ARG A 346 -17.77 26.41 -12.43
C ARG A 346 -18.69 25.19 -12.30
N PHE A 347 -18.46 24.17 -13.11
CA PHE A 347 -19.24 22.93 -13.09
C PHE A 347 -19.17 22.23 -11.72
N ILE A 348 -17.97 22.12 -11.15
CA ILE A 348 -17.77 21.43 -9.87
C ILE A 348 -18.42 22.23 -8.73
N ILE A 349 -18.12 23.53 -8.63
CA ILE A 349 -18.64 24.40 -7.57
C ILE A 349 -20.19 24.42 -7.61
N SER A 350 -20.79 24.72 -8.77
CA SER A 350 -22.25 24.78 -8.91
C SER A 350 -22.93 23.43 -8.67
N GLY A 351 -22.27 22.32 -9.03
CA GLY A 351 -22.74 20.97 -8.73
C GLY A 351 -22.83 20.71 -7.22
N PHE A 352 -21.79 21.04 -6.46
CA PHE A 352 -21.80 20.87 -5.00
C PHE A 352 -22.74 21.87 -4.29
N GLN A 353 -22.93 23.08 -4.82
CA GLN A 353 -23.96 24.03 -4.35
C GLN A 353 -25.37 23.47 -4.57
N SER A 354 -25.61 22.82 -5.71
CA SER A 354 -26.89 22.18 -6.02
C SER A 354 -27.18 20.99 -5.10
N PHE A 355 -26.14 20.26 -4.68
CA PHE A 355 -26.26 19.21 -3.66
C PHE A 355 -26.46 19.74 -2.22
N LYS A 356 -26.37 21.06 -2.01
CA LYS A 356 -26.39 21.69 -0.68
C LYS A 356 -25.36 21.08 0.27
N ALA A 357 -24.20 20.74 -0.29
CA ALA A 357 -23.11 20.09 0.44
C ALA A 357 -22.02 21.08 0.89
N LEU A 358 -21.94 22.27 0.28
CA LEU A 358 -20.95 23.28 0.63
C LEU A 358 -21.33 24.07 1.87
N SER A 359 -20.35 24.29 2.74
CA SER A 359 -20.43 25.22 3.87
C SER A 359 -20.05 26.63 3.42
N GLN A 360 -20.77 27.63 3.93
CA GLN A 360 -20.43 29.06 3.81
C GLN A 360 -19.44 29.53 4.89
N GLU A 361 -18.95 28.61 5.71
CA GLU A 361 -17.91 28.83 6.72
C GLU A 361 -16.80 27.80 6.52
N ALA A 362 -15.64 28.04 7.11
CA ALA A 362 -14.56 27.06 7.14
C ALA A 362 -15.04 25.75 7.78
N CYS A 363 -14.69 24.63 7.17
CA CYS A 363 -15.23 23.33 7.56
C CYS A 363 -14.71 22.89 8.94
N ARG A 364 -15.55 22.17 9.69
CA ARG A 364 -15.35 21.78 11.09
C ARG A 364 -15.62 20.28 11.24
N PRO A 365 -14.69 19.41 10.78
CA PRO A 365 -14.93 17.96 10.79
C PRO A 365 -15.33 17.46 12.19
N PHE A 366 -16.40 16.66 12.26
CA PHE A 366 -16.98 16.07 13.46
C PHE A 366 -17.51 17.05 14.51
N ASP A 367 -17.45 18.36 14.27
CA ASP A 367 -17.91 19.36 15.23
C ASP A 367 -19.44 19.46 15.28
N ALA A 368 -19.99 19.81 16.45
CA ALA A 368 -21.43 20.01 16.64
C ALA A 368 -22.00 21.12 15.74
N GLN A 369 -21.20 22.13 15.39
CA GLN A 369 -21.59 23.28 14.58
C GLN A 369 -21.16 23.15 13.11
N ARG A 370 -20.85 21.94 12.63
CA ARG A 370 -20.46 21.69 11.23
C ARG A 370 -21.62 21.94 10.27
N LYS A 371 -21.33 22.53 9.10
CA LYS A 371 -22.35 22.99 8.12
C LYS A 371 -22.18 22.42 6.71
N GLY A 372 -21.24 21.49 6.51
CA GLY A 372 -20.89 20.97 5.19
C GLY A 372 -19.39 21.04 4.92
N LEU A 373 -18.99 20.66 3.70
CA LEU A 373 -17.60 20.66 3.27
C LEU A 373 -17.21 21.98 2.59
N ASN A 374 -15.90 22.25 2.49
CA ASN A 374 -15.35 23.21 1.54
C ASN A 374 -14.53 22.45 0.50
N LEU A 375 -14.38 23.01 -0.69
CA LEU A 375 -13.59 22.40 -1.77
C LEU A 375 -12.14 22.89 -1.74
N GLY A 376 -11.25 22.08 -2.30
CA GLY A 376 -9.82 22.34 -2.31
C GLY A 376 -9.19 21.96 -3.64
N GLU A 377 -8.06 22.59 -3.94
CA GLU A 377 -7.16 22.20 -5.00
C GLU A 377 -5.84 21.72 -4.43
N ALA A 378 -5.34 20.63 -4.98
CA ALA A 378 -3.99 20.15 -4.77
C ALA A 378 -3.60 19.23 -5.92
N ALA A 379 -2.29 19.14 -6.20
CA ALA A 379 -1.71 17.99 -6.89
C ALA A 379 -0.75 17.30 -5.94
N ALA A 380 -0.82 15.98 -5.84
CA ALA A 380 0.04 15.22 -4.95
C ALA A 380 0.54 13.95 -5.64
N THR A 381 1.78 13.59 -5.36
CA THR A 381 2.45 12.41 -5.92
C THR A 381 3.10 11.61 -4.81
N ILE A 382 2.96 10.29 -4.87
CA ILE A 382 3.68 9.33 -4.04
C ILE A 382 4.21 8.22 -4.94
N ILE A 383 5.49 7.88 -4.79
CA ILE A 383 6.17 6.88 -5.60
C ILE A 383 6.42 5.65 -4.73
N PHE A 384 6.00 4.48 -5.21
CA PHE A 384 6.18 3.20 -4.54
C PHE A 384 7.11 2.26 -5.31
N ARG A 385 7.87 1.44 -4.58
CA ARG A 385 8.64 0.31 -5.13
C ARG A 385 8.36 -0.96 -4.34
N TYR A 386 8.49 -2.11 -5.00
CA TYR A 386 8.44 -3.40 -4.32
C TYR A 386 9.85 -3.85 -3.91
N LYS A 387 10.25 -3.48 -2.69
CA LYS A 387 11.61 -3.72 -2.17
C LYS A 387 11.56 -4.17 -0.72
N THR A 388 12.67 -4.71 -0.23
CA THR A 388 12.87 -4.94 1.20
C THR A 388 12.89 -3.58 1.90
N PRO A 389 12.03 -3.34 2.91
CA PRO A 389 11.99 -2.07 3.62
C PRO A 389 13.22 -1.90 4.52
N ALA A 390 13.75 -0.68 4.54
CA ALA A 390 14.69 -0.23 5.56
C ALA A 390 13.93 0.13 6.86
N PRO A 391 14.62 0.26 8.01
CA PRO A 391 13.99 0.56 9.31
C PRO A 391 13.16 1.84 9.35
N ASP A 392 13.43 2.81 8.47
CA ASP A 392 12.72 4.09 8.39
C ASP A 392 11.87 4.25 7.12
N ASP A 393 11.78 3.20 6.29
CA ASP A 393 10.92 3.19 5.13
C ASP A 393 9.45 3.12 5.54
N TRP A 394 8.59 3.85 4.83
CA TRP A 394 7.14 3.72 4.94
C TRP A 394 6.63 2.60 4.04
N VAL A 395 5.82 1.70 4.59
CA VAL A 395 5.22 0.57 3.92
C VAL A 395 3.70 0.74 3.87
N LEU A 396 3.12 0.62 2.68
CA LEU A 396 1.69 0.36 2.51
C LEU A 396 1.46 -1.14 2.74
N LEU A 397 1.01 -1.49 3.94
CA LEU A 397 0.93 -2.89 4.39
C LEU A 397 -0.29 -3.59 3.80
N ARG A 398 -1.46 -2.95 3.88
CA ARG A 398 -2.75 -3.49 3.40
C ARG A 398 -3.61 -2.36 2.87
N GLY A 399 -4.47 -2.70 1.92
CA GLY A 399 -5.44 -1.80 1.31
C GLY A 399 -6.75 -2.51 1.00
N ALA A 400 -7.86 -1.89 1.34
CA ALA A 400 -9.19 -2.43 1.10
C ALA A 400 -10.12 -1.39 0.47
N ILE A 401 -10.96 -1.83 -0.46
CA ILE A 401 -12.02 -1.03 -1.07
C ILE A 401 -13.33 -1.79 -0.84
N ARG A 402 -14.39 -1.09 -0.42
CA ARG A 402 -15.73 -1.62 -0.18
C ARG A 402 -16.77 -0.66 -0.74
N ASN A 403 -17.92 -1.16 -1.12
CA ASN A 403 -19.06 -0.36 -1.52
C ASN A 403 -20.23 -0.66 -0.57
N ASP A 404 -20.95 0.37 -0.14
CA ASP A 404 -22.10 0.26 0.75
C ASP A 404 -23.33 -0.36 0.06
N ALA A 405 -23.40 -0.29 -1.27
CA ALA A 405 -24.55 -0.70 -2.08
C ALA A 405 -25.88 -0.12 -1.56
N ASN A 406 -25.85 1.15 -1.13
CA ASN A 406 -26.92 1.78 -0.36
C ASN A 406 -27.60 2.95 -1.11
N HIS A 407 -26.85 4.02 -1.40
CA HIS A 407 -27.39 5.23 -2.04
C HIS A 407 -26.33 5.90 -2.92
N ILE A 408 -26.78 6.63 -3.95
CA ILE A 408 -25.88 7.30 -4.90
C ILE A 408 -25.01 8.39 -4.27
N SER A 409 -25.46 9.02 -3.19
CA SER A 409 -24.74 10.11 -2.50
C SER A 409 -24.71 10.00 -0.97
N GLY A 410 -25.57 9.15 -0.40
CA GLY A 410 -25.73 9.04 1.04
C GLY A 410 -24.89 7.89 1.57
N PRO A 411 -24.08 8.09 2.63
CA PRO A 411 -23.32 7.00 3.21
C PRO A 411 -24.24 5.98 3.90
N SER A 412 -23.75 4.76 4.13
CA SER A 412 -24.47 3.79 4.96
C SER A 412 -24.67 4.32 6.39
N ARG A 413 -25.91 4.32 6.90
CA ARG A 413 -26.19 4.78 8.28
C ARG A 413 -25.50 3.95 9.37
N THR A 414 -25.13 2.71 9.07
CA THR A 414 -24.42 1.83 10.00
C THR A 414 -22.91 1.89 9.81
N GLY A 415 -22.41 2.60 8.79
CA GLY A 415 -21.00 2.64 8.43
C GLY A 415 -20.42 1.31 7.96
N GLU A 416 -21.26 0.42 7.40
CA GLU A 416 -20.87 -0.95 7.08
C GLU A 416 -19.67 -1.06 6.13
N GLY A 417 -19.64 -0.31 5.02
CA GLY A 417 -18.52 -0.37 4.08
C GLY A 417 -17.22 0.13 4.69
N SER A 418 -17.26 1.24 5.43
CA SER A 418 -16.11 1.79 6.16
C SER A 418 -15.60 0.84 7.25
N PHE A 419 -16.51 0.29 8.07
CA PHE A 419 -16.17 -0.69 9.10
C PHE A 419 -15.50 -1.93 8.49
N ARG A 420 -16.06 -2.49 7.42
CA ARG A 420 -15.50 -3.65 6.72
C ARG A 420 -14.14 -3.34 6.10
N ALA A 421 -13.97 -2.16 5.49
CA ALA A 421 -12.70 -1.75 4.92
C ALA A 421 -11.62 -1.65 6.00
N ILE A 422 -11.93 -1.00 7.13
CA ILE A 422 -11.02 -0.85 8.28
C ILE A 422 -10.65 -2.20 8.89
N LYS A 423 -11.64 -3.06 9.18
CA LYS A 423 -11.36 -4.40 9.75
C LYS A 423 -10.42 -5.24 8.87
N VAL A 424 -10.55 -5.12 7.55
CA VAL A 424 -9.69 -5.84 6.61
C VAL A 424 -8.25 -5.32 6.63
N VAL A 425 -8.05 -4.00 6.71
CA VAL A 425 -6.70 -3.44 6.69
C VAL A 425 -6.00 -3.48 8.04
N LEU A 426 -6.74 -3.42 9.15
CA LEU A 426 -6.19 -3.65 10.48
C LEU A 426 -5.56 -5.04 10.54
N GLY A 427 -6.31 -6.08 10.15
CA GLY A 427 -5.82 -7.45 10.22
C GLY A 427 -5.34 -7.79 11.63
N ASP A 428 -4.02 -7.93 11.75
CA ASP A 428 -3.24 -8.25 12.94
C ASP A 428 -2.63 -7.03 13.66
N VAL A 429 -2.80 -5.81 13.11
CA VAL A 429 -2.35 -4.57 13.75
C VAL A 429 -3.34 -4.18 14.85
N GLU A 430 -2.84 -4.02 16.06
CA GLU A 430 -3.66 -3.63 17.21
C GLU A 430 -3.92 -2.11 17.21
N PRO A 431 -5.11 -1.65 17.64
CA PRO A 431 -5.43 -0.22 17.75
C PRO A 431 -4.39 0.61 18.49
N GLU A 432 -3.79 0.03 19.54
CA GLU A 432 -2.80 0.70 20.39
C GLU A 432 -1.49 0.99 19.64
N GLU A 433 -1.20 0.30 18.54
CA GLU A 433 -0.01 0.51 17.70
C GLU A 433 -0.19 1.71 16.75
N LEU A 434 -1.42 2.18 16.56
CA LEU A 434 -1.72 3.29 15.65
C LEU A 434 -1.47 4.64 16.32
N ALA A 435 -0.61 5.45 15.68
CA ALA A 435 -0.43 6.86 15.95
C ALA A 435 -1.73 7.64 15.74
N LEU A 436 -2.42 7.36 14.63
CA LEU A 436 -3.69 7.99 14.31
C LEU A 436 -4.53 7.17 13.33
N VAL A 437 -5.81 7.55 13.22
CA VAL A 437 -6.67 7.29 12.07
C VAL A 437 -6.89 8.60 11.32
N SER A 438 -6.37 8.70 10.10
CA SER A 438 -6.65 9.83 9.20
C SER A 438 -7.94 9.54 8.44
N VAL A 439 -9.03 10.23 8.78
CA VAL A 439 -10.39 9.94 8.29
C VAL A 439 -10.77 10.77 7.07
N HIS A 440 -11.95 10.52 6.50
CA HIS A 440 -12.52 11.39 5.49
C HIS A 440 -12.91 12.73 6.12
N GLY A 441 -13.74 12.72 7.18
CA GLY A 441 -14.06 13.90 7.99
C GLY A 441 -14.41 15.13 7.16
N THR A 442 -15.49 15.08 6.40
CA THR A 442 -15.89 16.14 5.46
C THR A 442 -16.63 17.29 6.09
N SER A 443 -16.86 17.28 7.41
CA SER A 443 -17.70 18.30 8.05
C SER A 443 -19.16 18.23 7.56
N THR A 444 -19.56 17.10 6.95
CA THR A 444 -20.95 16.84 6.57
C THR A 444 -21.63 16.01 7.66
N ALA A 445 -22.91 16.28 7.92
CA ALA A 445 -23.65 15.66 9.00
C ALA A 445 -23.61 14.12 8.91
N TYR A 446 -23.95 13.57 7.74
CA TYR A 446 -24.09 12.14 7.53
C TYR A 446 -22.76 11.39 7.41
N ASN A 447 -21.74 11.98 6.76
CA ASN A 447 -20.48 11.26 6.58
C ASN A 447 -19.71 11.18 7.90
N ASP A 448 -19.59 12.28 8.63
CA ASP A 448 -18.88 12.30 9.91
C ASP A 448 -19.58 11.38 10.94
N GLU A 449 -20.92 11.38 10.97
CA GLU A 449 -21.70 10.47 11.81
C GLU A 449 -21.43 9.00 11.44
N MET A 450 -21.49 8.67 10.15
CA MET A 450 -21.23 7.31 9.67
C MET A 450 -19.81 6.84 10.01
N GLU A 451 -18.80 7.68 9.81
CA GLU A 451 -17.41 7.34 10.14
C GLU A 451 -17.23 7.11 11.64
N SER A 452 -17.89 7.92 12.48
CA SER A 452 -17.85 7.74 13.94
C SER A 452 -18.38 6.38 14.38
N ILE A 453 -19.49 5.92 13.77
CA ILE A 453 -20.08 4.61 14.02
C ILE A 453 -19.13 3.51 13.52
N ALA A 454 -18.59 3.65 12.30
CA ALA A 454 -17.70 2.66 11.70
C ALA A 454 -16.42 2.45 12.52
N LEU A 455 -15.79 3.52 12.99
CA LEU A 455 -14.57 3.47 13.78
C LEU A 455 -14.81 2.91 15.18
N THR A 456 -15.91 3.28 15.81
CA THR A 456 -16.31 2.73 17.12
C THR A 456 -16.57 1.23 17.03
N ARG A 457 -17.28 0.77 15.99
CA ARG A 457 -17.47 -0.66 15.72
C ARG A 457 -16.16 -1.40 15.49
N ALA A 458 -15.16 -0.73 14.92
CA ALA A 458 -13.83 -1.29 14.68
C ALA A 458 -12.92 -1.28 15.93
N GLY A 459 -13.36 -0.70 17.07
CA GLY A 459 -12.56 -0.58 18.28
C GLY A 459 -11.52 0.55 18.23
N LEU A 460 -11.71 1.55 17.36
CA LEU A 460 -10.76 2.63 17.13
C LEU A 460 -11.15 3.96 17.80
N GLN A 461 -12.21 4.00 18.62
CA GLN A 461 -12.73 5.22 19.22
C GLN A 461 -11.72 5.94 20.14
N ASN A 462 -10.75 5.20 20.69
CA ASN A 462 -9.70 5.72 21.58
C ASN A 462 -8.37 5.98 20.84
N VAL A 463 -8.30 5.69 19.54
CA VAL A 463 -7.12 6.03 18.72
C VAL A 463 -7.25 7.49 18.29
N PRO A 464 -6.18 8.30 18.35
CA PRO A 464 -6.22 9.66 17.82
C PRO A 464 -6.79 9.73 16.41
N VAL A 465 -7.77 10.61 16.18
CA VAL A 465 -8.40 10.80 14.87
C VAL A 465 -8.09 12.19 14.34
N ASN A 466 -7.76 12.30 13.04
CA ASN A 466 -7.68 13.59 12.39
C ASN A 466 -8.35 13.67 11.01
N SER A 467 -8.78 14.89 10.66
CA SER A 467 -9.13 15.28 9.29
C SER A 467 -8.34 16.52 8.89
N LEU A 468 -7.81 16.50 7.67
CA LEU A 468 -7.04 17.62 7.12
C LEU A 468 -7.87 18.58 6.28
N LYS A 469 -9.18 18.35 6.16
CA LYS A 469 -10.07 19.17 5.31
C LYS A 469 -10.24 20.59 5.86
N GLY A 470 -10.05 20.81 7.15
CA GLY A 470 -10.01 22.17 7.73
C GLY A 470 -8.84 23.01 7.25
N TYR A 471 -7.79 22.41 6.69
CA TYR A 471 -6.61 23.12 6.17
C TYR A 471 -6.67 23.32 4.66
N PHE A 472 -7.04 22.29 3.92
CA PHE A 472 -6.99 22.27 2.44
C PHE A 472 -8.36 22.30 1.77
N GLY A 473 -9.46 22.17 2.51
CA GLY A 473 -10.73 21.73 1.93
C GLY A 473 -10.66 20.28 1.43
N HIS A 474 -11.70 19.85 0.73
CA HIS A 474 -11.71 18.56 0.08
C HIS A 474 -11.05 18.64 -1.30
N THR A 475 -9.80 18.18 -1.38
CA THR A 475 -8.98 18.17 -2.61
C THR A 475 -9.31 17.02 -3.58
N MET A 476 -10.52 16.47 -3.46
CA MET A 476 -11.09 15.49 -4.38
C MET A 476 -10.12 14.33 -4.71
N GLY A 477 -9.72 14.15 -5.97
CA GLY A 477 -8.87 13.07 -6.44
C GLY A 477 -7.49 13.05 -5.77
N ALA A 478 -6.96 14.20 -5.36
CA ALA A 478 -5.68 14.30 -4.65
C ALA A 478 -5.79 13.96 -3.16
N ALA A 479 -6.98 13.99 -2.57
CA ALA A 479 -7.17 13.92 -1.11
C ALA A 479 -6.51 12.69 -0.48
N GLY A 480 -6.71 11.51 -1.07
CA GLY A 480 -6.11 10.29 -0.53
C GLY A 480 -4.59 10.26 -0.59
N ILE A 481 -3.96 10.91 -1.58
CA ILE A 481 -2.51 10.95 -1.71
C ILE A 481 -1.93 12.00 -0.75
N LEU A 482 -2.44 13.23 -0.80
CA LEU A 482 -2.04 14.34 0.06
C LEU A 482 -2.17 13.98 1.54
N GLU A 483 -3.32 13.45 1.94
CA GLU A 483 -3.59 13.14 3.35
C GLU A 483 -2.74 11.96 3.86
N THR A 484 -2.41 10.99 3.00
CA THR A 484 -1.45 9.92 3.33
C THR A 484 -0.04 10.49 3.54
N ILE A 485 0.44 11.33 2.62
CA ILE A 485 1.79 11.94 2.71
C ILE A 485 1.92 12.76 3.99
N LEU A 486 0.95 13.61 4.30
CA LEU A 486 0.99 14.42 5.51
C LEU A 486 0.84 13.59 6.79
N SER A 487 0.12 12.46 6.74
CA SER A 487 0.06 11.53 7.87
C SER A 487 1.43 10.87 8.10
N MET A 488 2.14 10.45 7.05
CA MET A 488 3.51 9.95 7.13
C MET A 488 4.46 11.00 7.73
N ALA A 489 4.46 12.22 7.18
CA ALA A 489 5.29 13.33 7.65
C ALA A 489 4.98 13.69 9.12
N SER A 490 3.71 13.64 9.52
CA SER A 490 3.32 13.89 10.91
C SER A 490 3.88 12.86 11.88
N VAL A 491 3.80 11.58 11.51
CA VAL A 491 4.34 10.49 12.34
C VAL A 491 5.87 10.53 12.35
N ASP A 492 6.51 10.91 11.24
CA ASP A 492 7.97 11.10 11.16
C ASP A 492 8.47 12.19 12.11
N ASP A 493 7.69 13.25 12.29
CA ASP A 493 7.93 14.32 13.26
C ASP A 493 7.52 13.96 14.70
N GLY A 494 6.93 12.77 14.93
CA GLY A 494 6.43 12.35 16.24
C GLY A 494 5.19 13.14 16.69
N THR A 495 4.38 13.60 15.74
CA THR A 495 3.21 14.46 15.97
C THR A 495 1.95 13.88 15.31
N VAL A 496 0.83 13.89 16.00
CA VAL A 496 -0.51 13.77 15.41
C VAL A 496 -1.03 15.18 15.16
N LEU A 497 -1.23 15.55 13.88
CA LEU A 497 -1.78 16.86 13.51
C LEU A 497 -3.20 17.04 14.05
N GLY A 498 -3.50 18.25 14.54
CA GLY A 498 -4.84 18.59 15.04
C GLY A 498 -5.88 18.73 13.93
N THR A 499 -7.16 18.56 14.28
CA THR A 499 -8.30 18.75 13.38
C THR A 499 -8.82 20.17 13.51
N ARG A 500 -8.42 21.03 12.57
CA ARG A 500 -8.84 22.44 12.56
C ARG A 500 -10.37 22.56 12.48
N GLY A 501 -10.94 23.43 13.31
CA GLY A 501 -12.37 23.72 13.37
C GLY A 501 -13.14 22.88 14.38
N TYR A 502 -12.55 21.80 14.92
CA TYR A 502 -13.16 20.98 15.96
C TYR A 502 -13.08 21.67 17.33
N SER A 503 -14.18 21.63 18.08
CA SER A 503 -14.29 22.22 19.41
C SER A 503 -15.27 21.45 20.31
N GLU A 504 -16.37 20.97 19.75
CA GLU A 504 -17.41 20.24 20.47
C GLU A 504 -17.83 19.00 19.67
N CYS A 505 -18.00 17.86 20.35
CA CYS A 505 -18.38 16.62 19.70
C CYS A 505 -19.78 16.73 19.05
N GLY A 506 -19.84 16.53 17.73
CA GLY A 506 -21.07 16.61 16.95
C GLY A 506 -21.61 15.28 16.42
N VAL A 507 -21.10 14.15 16.90
CA VAL A 507 -21.46 12.80 16.45
C VAL A 507 -21.93 11.92 17.61
N SER A 508 -22.74 10.90 17.33
CA SER A 508 -23.30 10.03 18.37
C SER A 508 -22.28 9.12 19.05
N CYS A 509 -21.20 8.78 18.34
CA CYS A 509 -20.12 7.94 18.84
C CYS A 509 -18.84 8.78 18.97
N PRO A 510 -18.51 9.31 20.16
CA PRO A 510 -17.34 10.17 20.32
C PRO A 510 -16.04 9.47 19.91
N LEU A 511 -15.18 10.22 19.22
CA LEU A 511 -13.84 9.81 18.80
C LEU A 511 -12.80 10.70 19.48
N ASP A 512 -11.57 10.20 19.65
CA ASP A 512 -10.44 10.97 20.19
C ASP A 512 -9.89 12.00 19.17
N ILE A 513 -10.61 13.12 19.01
CA ILE A 513 -10.25 14.24 18.12
C ILE A 513 -9.73 15.41 18.97
N SER A 514 -8.63 16.01 18.54
CA SER A 514 -8.05 17.21 19.16
C SER A 514 -7.88 18.32 18.11
N PRO A 515 -8.23 19.59 18.42
CA PRO A 515 -7.91 20.71 17.54
C PRO A 515 -6.41 21.03 17.52
N GLU A 516 -5.71 20.73 18.60
CA GLU A 516 -4.28 20.99 18.77
C GLU A 516 -3.44 19.75 18.41
N PRO A 517 -2.22 19.93 17.88
CA PRO A 517 -1.29 18.83 17.66
C PRO A 517 -0.93 18.11 18.96
N ARG A 518 -0.76 16.78 18.88
CA ARG A 518 -0.36 15.92 20.02
C ARG A 518 0.92 15.15 19.70
N LYS A 519 1.72 14.83 20.71
CA LYS A 519 2.92 13.98 20.51
C LYS A 519 2.55 12.51 20.37
N THR A 520 3.31 11.77 19.58
CA THR A 520 3.22 10.31 19.45
C THR A 520 4.60 9.70 19.23
N THR A 521 4.80 8.49 19.74
CA THR A 521 5.98 7.65 19.46
C THR A 521 5.64 6.44 18.59
N LYS A 522 4.36 6.31 18.22
CA LYS A 522 3.86 5.18 17.43
C LYS A 522 4.22 5.38 15.96
N ARG A 523 4.37 4.28 15.23
CA ARG A 523 4.97 4.25 13.88
C ARG A 523 4.03 3.68 12.81
N ALA A 524 2.73 3.63 13.09
CA ALA A 524 1.71 3.16 12.16
C ALA A 524 0.49 4.09 12.16
N PHE A 525 -0.24 4.15 11.05
CA PHE A 525 -1.53 4.84 11.01
C PHE A 525 -2.48 4.16 10.02
N ALA A 526 -3.78 4.31 10.30
CA ALA A 526 -4.83 3.93 9.37
C ALA A 526 -5.30 5.14 8.57
N LYS A 527 -5.59 4.95 7.29
CA LYS A 527 -6.27 5.93 6.43
C LYS A 527 -7.66 5.40 6.10
N LEU A 528 -8.67 6.25 6.24
CA LEU A 528 -10.04 6.00 5.77
C LEU A 528 -10.48 7.13 4.85
N LEU A 529 -11.10 6.77 3.74
CA LEU A 529 -11.88 7.68 2.91
C LEU A 529 -13.22 7.03 2.58
N SER A 530 -14.25 7.88 2.52
CA SER A 530 -15.60 7.54 2.08
C SER A 530 -15.99 8.51 0.98
N GLY A 531 -16.78 8.07 0.01
CA GLY A 531 -17.13 8.87 -1.14
C GLY A 531 -18.53 8.60 -1.64
N PHE A 532 -19.00 9.48 -2.53
CA PHE A 532 -20.25 9.27 -3.26
C PHE A 532 -20.26 7.92 -3.99
N GLY A 533 -21.47 7.41 -4.21
CA GLY A 533 -21.72 6.03 -4.65
C GLY A 533 -21.59 4.99 -3.53
N GLY A 534 -21.37 5.43 -2.28
CA GLY A 534 -21.16 4.53 -1.14
C GLY A 534 -19.79 3.85 -1.17
N CYS A 535 -18.81 4.41 -1.86
CA CYS A 535 -17.48 3.85 -2.00
C CYS A 535 -16.61 4.19 -0.79
N ASN A 536 -15.96 3.19 -0.21
CA ASN A 536 -15.10 3.33 0.96
C ASN A 536 -13.74 2.69 0.68
N ALA A 537 -12.65 3.38 1.01
CA ALA A 537 -11.29 2.81 0.96
C ALA A 537 -10.59 2.99 2.30
N ALA A 538 -9.86 1.95 2.70
CA ALA A 538 -9.00 1.99 3.86
C ALA A 538 -7.59 1.52 3.50
N GLY A 539 -6.59 2.01 4.21
CA GLY A 539 -5.19 1.58 4.11
C GLY A 539 -4.51 1.59 5.47
N ILE A 540 -3.59 0.66 5.71
CA ILE A 540 -2.68 0.69 6.86
C ILE A 540 -1.28 0.97 6.35
N PHE A 541 -0.65 1.97 6.95
CA PHE A 541 0.71 2.39 6.66
C PHE A 541 1.56 2.25 7.91
N VAL A 542 2.76 1.70 7.73
CA VAL A 542 3.66 1.36 8.83
C VAL A 542 5.07 1.78 8.50
N LYS A 543 5.83 2.27 9.49
CA LYS A 543 7.22 2.65 9.32
C LYS A 543 8.15 1.55 9.84
N GLY A 544 9.04 1.09 8.98
CA GLY A 544 10.05 0.08 9.29
C GLY A 544 9.59 -1.37 9.14
N ASP A 545 10.52 -2.28 9.41
CA ASP A 545 10.37 -3.72 9.19
C ASP A 545 9.72 -4.48 10.36
N SER A 546 9.49 -3.82 11.50
CA SER A 546 9.03 -4.48 12.73
C SER A 546 7.64 -5.10 12.61
N ILE A 547 6.77 -4.55 11.75
CA ILE A 547 5.41 -5.09 11.52
C ILE A 547 5.41 -6.25 10.52
N LEU A 548 6.46 -6.39 9.70
CA LEU A 548 6.65 -7.58 8.85
C LEU A 548 7.31 -8.75 9.60
N LYS A 549 7.84 -8.51 10.81
CA LYS A 549 8.57 -9.49 11.62
C LYS A 549 7.70 -10.25 12.64
N GLY A 550 6.37 -10.04 12.64
CA GLY A 550 5.53 -10.38 13.80
C GLY A 550 4.24 -11.15 13.51
N GLY A 551 4.29 -12.24 12.73
CA GLY A 551 3.29 -13.33 12.83
C GLY A 551 3.68 -14.30 13.95
N GLY A 552 3.80 -13.78 15.18
CA GLY A 552 4.26 -14.54 16.34
C GLY A 552 4.07 -13.73 17.62
N ARG A 553 2.86 -13.81 18.17
CA ARG A 553 2.66 -13.80 19.62
C ARG A 553 2.18 -15.18 20.02
#